data_AF-A0A9E3CH60-F1
#
_entry.id   AF-A0A9E3CH60-F1
#
_cell.length_a   1.000
_cell.length_b   1.000
_cell.length_c   1.000
_cell.angle_alpha   90.00
_cell.angle_beta   90.00
_cell.angle_gamma   90.00
#
_symmetry.space_group_name_H-M   'P 1'
#
loop_
_entity.id
_entity.type
_entity.pdbx_description
1 polymer ?
#
loop_
_entity_poly.entity_id
_entity_poly.type
_entity_poly.pdbx_seq_one_letter_code
_entity_poly.pdbx_strand_id
1 'polypeptide(L)'
;MEASGNIIHTAVNRKLRELWRAHLASDAWPEAIPKLWPLQYQPMEPGKLLFVGLNPSHNQRDNQLMSIQVGKGIDPFSDEHANFILRCDEESMGLHGGRLHPYFRQFSRFDPTGKWNHIDLFAIRHTNQSEVVAALRLNEDAGFSSPFVRAQVELAFSLMAELHPPAVVVVNALGSTIVKRYLNEQNPNFDLDDETGFYWSPINGRRVPFFFSGMLTGQRAIDNHSLERLIWHVRRALTFQATA
;
A
#
# COMPACT_ATOMS: atom_id res chain seq x y z
N MET A 1 -1.09 -23.45 -0.99
CA MET A 1 -1.22 -22.00 -1.25
C MET A 1 -1.06 -21.16 0.02
N GLU A 2 -1.43 -21.63 1.21
CA GLU A 2 -1.21 -20.87 2.48
C GLU A 2 0.27 -20.66 2.83
N ALA A 3 1.14 -21.65 2.56
CA ALA A 3 2.57 -21.53 2.85
C ALA A 3 3.27 -20.40 2.07
N SER A 4 2.87 -20.13 0.83
CA SER A 4 3.50 -19.07 0.01
C SER A 4 3.12 -17.67 0.47
N GLY A 5 1.86 -17.43 0.86
CA GLY A 5 1.43 -16.14 1.41
C GLY A 5 2.12 -15.80 2.75
N ASN A 6 2.39 -16.83 3.56
CA ASN A 6 3.14 -16.67 4.80
C ASN A 6 4.62 -16.29 4.58
N ILE A 7 5.25 -16.83 3.53
CA ILE A 7 6.66 -16.52 3.22
C ILE A 7 6.81 -15.11 2.65
N ILE A 8 5.91 -14.67 1.75
CA ILE A 8 5.99 -13.36 1.08
C ILE A 8 5.94 -12.21 2.09
N HIS A 9 4.92 -12.18 2.95
CA HIS A 9 4.77 -11.06 3.89
C HIS A 9 5.92 -11.01 4.91
N THR A 10 6.43 -12.17 5.36
CA THR A 10 7.55 -12.24 6.30
C THR A 10 8.81 -11.58 5.73
N ALA A 11 9.16 -11.88 4.46
CA ALA A 11 10.34 -11.32 3.82
C ALA A 11 10.21 -9.80 3.58
N VAL A 12 9.05 -9.34 3.12
CA VAL A 12 8.78 -7.90 2.90
C VAL A 12 8.76 -7.13 4.21
N ASN A 13 8.12 -7.68 5.25
CA ASN A 13 8.10 -7.05 6.57
C ASN A 13 9.52 -6.94 7.17
N ARG A 14 10.40 -7.93 6.94
CA ARG A 14 11.80 -7.83 7.36
C ARG A 14 12.53 -6.67 6.66
N LYS A 15 12.42 -6.57 5.34
CA LYS A 15 13.00 -5.45 4.56
C LYS A 15 12.46 -4.11 5.03
N LEU A 16 11.16 -4.03 5.34
CA LEU A 16 10.54 -2.83 5.87
C LEU A 16 11.15 -2.41 7.21
N ARG A 17 11.34 -3.36 8.12
CA ARG A 17 11.97 -3.12 9.43
C ARG A 17 13.42 -2.68 9.30
N GLU A 18 14.18 -3.26 8.38
CA GLU A 18 15.55 -2.84 8.08
C GLU A 18 15.60 -1.40 7.55
N LEU A 19 14.70 -1.05 6.63
CA LEU A 19 14.56 0.31 6.12
C LEU A 19 14.25 1.31 7.24
N TRP A 20 13.32 0.97 8.14
CA TRP A 20 12.98 1.80 9.29
C TRP A 20 14.13 1.95 10.28
N ARG A 21 14.84 0.85 10.58
CA ARG A 21 16.02 0.88 11.44
C ARG A 21 17.08 1.83 10.91
N ALA A 22 17.39 1.74 9.61
CA ALA A 22 18.38 2.60 8.96
C ALA A 22 17.98 4.08 9.00
N HIS A 23 16.70 4.38 8.74
CA HIS A 23 16.21 5.76 8.68
C HIS A 23 16.07 6.40 10.08
N LEU A 24 15.66 5.65 11.09
CA LEU A 24 15.59 6.17 12.47
C LEU A 24 16.97 6.38 13.08
N ALA A 25 17.97 5.59 12.69
CA ALA A 25 19.35 5.74 13.16
C ALA A 25 20.01 7.03 12.65
N SER A 26 19.50 7.64 11.56
CA SER A 26 20.06 8.87 11.00
C SER A 26 19.51 10.16 11.62
N ASP A 27 18.69 10.07 12.68
CA ASP A 27 17.97 11.19 13.33
C ASP A 27 17.21 12.12 12.37
N ALA A 28 16.90 11.63 11.17
CA ALA A 28 16.24 12.39 10.11
C ALA A 28 14.70 12.28 10.15
N TRP A 29 14.15 11.74 11.25
CA TRP A 29 12.72 11.50 11.36
C TRP A 29 11.95 12.82 11.58
N PRO A 30 10.92 13.12 10.78
CA PRO A 30 10.15 14.36 10.94
C PRO A 30 9.46 14.44 12.30
N GLU A 31 9.63 15.56 13.01
CA GLU A 31 9.03 15.78 14.33
C GLU A 31 7.49 15.71 14.33
N ALA A 32 6.88 16.15 13.22
CA ALA A 32 5.43 16.10 13.03
C ALA A 32 4.87 14.67 12.92
N ILE A 33 5.71 13.66 12.67
CA ILE A 33 5.25 12.27 12.58
C ILE A 33 5.66 11.54 13.86
N PRO A 34 4.72 10.96 14.63
CA PRO A 34 5.06 10.16 15.80
C PRO A 34 5.90 8.95 15.40
N LYS A 35 6.91 8.61 16.23
CA LYS A 35 7.77 7.44 16.06
C LYS A 35 7.03 6.16 16.45
N LEU A 36 6.08 5.76 15.60
CA LEU A 36 5.30 4.53 15.73
C LEU A 36 5.90 3.43 14.87
N TRP A 37 5.66 2.18 15.27
CA TRP A 37 6.04 1.00 14.51
C TRP A 37 5.45 1.04 13.09
N PRO A 38 6.23 0.67 12.05
CA PRO A 38 5.69 0.57 10.72
C PRO A 38 4.50 -0.38 10.66
N LEU A 39 3.61 -0.15 9.70
CA LEU A 39 2.63 -1.17 9.29
C LEU A 39 3.36 -2.49 9.04
N GLN A 40 2.81 -3.59 9.52
CA GLN A 40 3.25 -4.91 9.09
C GLN A 40 2.20 -5.47 8.14
N TYR A 41 2.62 -5.88 6.94
CA TYR A 41 1.72 -6.49 5.98
C TYR A 41 1.25 -7.84 6.50
N GLN A 42 -0.07 -8.03 6.54
CA GLN A 42 -0.71 -9.30 6.84
C GLN A 42 -0.44 -10.32 5.72
N PRO A 43 -0.60 -11.63 5.96
CA PRO A 43 -0.55 -12.64 4.91
C PRO A 43 -1.50 -12.30 3.76
N MET A 44 -1.00 -12.32 2.54
CA MET A 44 -1.74 -11.99 1.32
C MET A 44 -1.68 -13.15 0.33
N GLU A 45 -2.72 -13.27 -0.49
CA GLU A 45 -2.83 -14.33 -1.50
C GLU A 45 -2.30 -13.84 -2.85
N PRO A 46 -1.35 -14.54 -3.49
CA PRO A 46 -0.96 -14.21 -4.85
C PRO A 46 -2.10 -14.37 -5.86
N GLY A 47 -2.03 -13.66 -6.99
CA GLY A 47 -3.01 -13.74 -8.07
C GLY A 47 -4.35 -13.05 -7.76
N LYS A 48 -4.40 -12.19 -6.74
CA LYS A 48 -5.59 -11.43 -6.36
C LYS A 48 -5.51 -9.98 -6.81
N LEU A 49 -6.67 -9.37 -7.06
CA LEU A 49 -6.78 -7.94 -7.33
C LEU A 49 -6.09 -7.16 -6.20
N LEU A 50 -5.24 -6.20 -6.55
CA LEU A 50 -4.49 -5.42 -5.59
C LEU A 50 -4.95 -3.98 -5.56
N PHE A 51 -5.33 -3.53 -4.37
CA PHE A 51 -5.59 -2.13 -4.07
C PHE A 51 -4.37 -1.47 -3.43
N VAL A 52 -4.07 -0.25 -3.86
CA VAL A 52 -2.93 0.52 -3.35
C VAL A 52 -3.43 1.82 -2.74
N GLY A 53 -3.32 1.93 -1.42
CA GLY A 53 -3.52 3.13 -0.64
C GLY A 53 -2.25 3.99 -0.55
N LEU A 54 -2.30 5.04 0.28
CA LEU A 54 -1.14 5.90 0.50
C LEU A 54 -0.43 5.55 1.80
N ASN A 55 -1.16 5.61 2.92
CA ASN A 55 -0.65 5.30 4.25
C ASN A 55 -1.81 4.79 5.12
N PRO A 56 -1.54 3.89 6.08
CA PRO A 56 -2.57 3.36 6.96
C PRO A 56 -3.08 4.43 7.92
N SER A 57 -4.40 4.59 7.98
CA SER A 57 -5.05 5.34 9.04
C SER A 57 -4.84 4.63 10.37
N HIS A 58 -4.50 5.39 11.41
CA HIS A 58 -4.20 4.87 12.73
C HIS A 58 -5.05 5.57 13.79
N ASN A 59 -5.53 4.80 14.76
CA ASN A 59 -6.24 5.33 15.92
C ASN A 59 -5.22 5.77 16.97
N GLN A 60 -5.22 7.05 17.34
CA GLN A 60 -4.28 7.61 18.31
C GLN A 60 -4.32 6.91 19.69
N ARG A 61 -5.42 6.22 20.03
CA ARG A 61 -5.52 5.42 21.26
C ARG A 61 -4.51 4.27 21.30
N ASP A 62 -4.12 3.76 20.14
CA ASP A 62 -3.20 2.63 20.01
C ASP A 62 -1.73 3.10 19.98
N ASN A 63 -1.47 4.41 20.02
CA ASN A 63 -0.11 4.96 19.98
C ASN A 63 0.80 4.36 21.06
N GLN A 64 0.27 4.12 22.27
CA GLN A 64 1.06 3.54 23.36
C GLN A 64 1.54 2.11 23.03
N LEU A 65 0.71 1.32 22.35
CA LEU A 65 1.04 -0.04 21.93
C LEU A 65 2.01 -0.05 20.75
N MET A 66 1.88 0.94 19.85
CA MET A 66 2.66 1.04 18.62
C MET A 66 3.93 1.88 18.78
N SER A 67 4.17 2.53 19.91
CA SER A 67 5.34 3.41 20.09
C SER A 67 6.64 2.62 20.02
N ILE A 68 7.60 3.13 19.23
CA ILE A 68 8.94 2.54 19.16
C ILE A 68 9.69 2.90 20.44
N GLN A 69 9.91 1.91 21.32
CA GLN A 69 10.73 2.09 22.51
C GLN A 69 12.20 1.82 22.19
N VAL A 70 12.96 2.88 21.91
CA VAL A 70 14.42 2.81 21.73
C VAL A 70 15.09 2.94 23.10
N GLY A 71 15.42 1.80 23.72
CA GLY A 71 16.16 1.78 24.98
C GLY A 71 15.68 0.66 25.91
N LYS A 72 16.48 -0.41 25.99
CA LYS A 72 16.50 -1.50 27.00
C LYS A 72 17.35 -2.73 26.55
N GLY A 73 18.24 -2.59 25.57
CA GLY A 73 19.01 -3.73 25.03
C GLY A 73 18.19 -4.73 24.22
N ILE A 74 16.92 -4.40 23.93
CA ILE A 74 16.02 -5.19 23.08
C ILE A 74 15.96 -4.50 21.72
N ASP A 75 16.15 -5.26 20.64
CA ASP A 75 15.99 -4.78 19.27
C ASP A 75 14.51 -4.41 19.03
N PRO A 76 14.18 -3.11 18.85
CA PRO A 76 12.82 -2.65 18.66
C PRO A 76 12.31 -2.97 17.24
N PHE A 77 12.98 -3.83 16.49
CA PHE A 77 12.57 -4.31 15.16
C PHE A 77 12.72 -5.84 15.03
N SER A 78 12.73 -6.56 16.17
CA SER A 78 12.82 -8.01 16.21
C SER A 78 11.59 -8.70 15.60
N ASP A 79 11.75 -9.95 15.17
CA ASP A 79 10.65 -10.77 14.65
C ASP A 79 9.57 -11.02 15.73
N GLU A 80 9.95 -11.14 17.01
CA GLU A 80 9.02 -11.28 18.13
C GLU A 80 8.10 -10.05 18.27
N HIS A 81 8.69 -8.86 18.21
CA HIS A 81 7.92 -7.63 18.31
C HIS A 81 7.08 -7.40 17.03
N ALA A 82 7.60 -7.75 15.85
CA ALA A 82 6.80 -7.72 14.62
C ALA A 82 5.53 -8.60 14.72
N ASN A 83 5.64 -9.79 15.31
CA ASN A 83 4.48 -10.67 15.56
C ASN A 83 3.52 -10.09 16.60
N PHE A 84 4.00 -9.32 17.58
CA PHE A 84 3.15 -8.55 18.48
C PHE A 84 2.36 -7.47 17.72
N ILE A 85 3.03 -6.66 16.90
CA ILE A 85 2.37 -5.62 16.10
C ILE A 85 1.33 -6.21 15.15
N LEU A 86 1.63 -7.32 14.48
CA LEU A 86 0.68 -8.01 13.59
C LEU A 86 -0.60 -8.43 14.33
N ARG A 87 -0.48 -8.96 15.55
CA ARG A 87 -1.63 -9.33 16.38
C ARG A 87 -2.44 -8.10 16.79
N CYS A 88 -1.78 -7.01 17.19
CA CYS A 88 -2.49 -5.76 17.49
C CYS A 88 -3.24 -5.22 16.27
N ASP A 89 -2.64 -5.31 15.07
CA ASP A 89 -3.33 -4.92 13.83
C ASP A 89 -4.53 -5.82 13.53
N GLU A 90 -4.42 -7.14 13.71
CA GLU A 90 -5.53 -8.07 13.55
C GLU A 90 -6.68 -7.76 14.52
N GLU A 91 -6.37 -7.50 15.79
CA GLU A 91 -7.33 -7.14 16.83
C GLU A 91 -8.03 -5.81 16.54
N SER A 92 -7.26 -4.76 16.18
CA SER A 92 -7.80 -3.44 15.83
C SER A 92 -8.67 -3.47 14.57
N MET A 93 -8.36 -4.36 13.62
CA MET A 93 -9.13 -4.54 12.40
C MET A 93 -10.41 -5.39 12.60
N GLY A 94 -10.53 -6.15 13.70
CA GLY A 94 -11.72 -6.95 14.03
C GLY A 94 -11.95 -8.19 13.14
N LEU A 95 -13.12 -8.83 13.30
CA LEU A 95 -13.50 -10.03 12.53
C LEU A 95 -13.37 -9.78 11.01
N HIS A 96 -12.65 -10.67 10.32
CA HIS A 96 -12.29 -10.58 8.88
C HIS A 96 -11.20 -9.55 8.51
N GLY A 97 -10.33 -9.16 9.45
CA GLY A 97 -9.16 -8.33 9.13
C GLY A 97 -9.55 -6.97 8.55
N GLY A 98 -10.60 -6.35 9.09
CA GLY A 98 -10.99 -5.00 8.71
C GLY A 98 -11.85 -4.93 7.45
N ARG A 99 -12.05 -6.04 6.72
CA ARG A 99 -12.84 -6.06 5.47
C ARG A 99 -14.29 -5.55 5.62
N LEU A 100 -14.84 -5.53 6.84
CA LEU A 100 -16.15 -4.96 7.14
C LEU A 100 -16.13 -3.43 7.39
N HIS A 101 -14.95 -2.86 7.61
CA HIS A 101 -14.76 -1.42 7.78
C HIS A 101 -15.28 -0.67 6.54
N PRO A 102 -15.99 0.45 6.70
CA PRO A 102 -16.62 1.17 5.60
C PRO A 102 -15.67 1.48 4.42
N TYR A 103 -14.40 1.75 4.73
CA TYR A 103 -13.34 1.96 3.73
C TYR A 103 -13.22 0.80 2.73
N PHE A 104 -13.18 -0.44 3.24
CA PHE A 104 -12.94 -1.64 2.44
C PHE A 104 -14.21 -2.21 1.79
N ARG A 105 -15.41 -1.77 2.20
CA ARG A 105 -16.67 -2.25 1.60
C ARG A 105 -16.74 -2.03 0.09
N GLN A 106 -16.13 -0.96 -0.40
CA GLN A 106 -16.11 -0.67 -1.84
C GLN A 106 -15.24 -1.66 -2.62
N PHE A 107 -14.22 -2.25 -2.00
CA PHE A 107 -13.28 -3.15 -2.67
C PHE A 107 -13.97 -4.45 -3.05
N SER A 108 -14.85 -4.95 -2.19
CA SER A 108 -15.71 -6.11 -2.46
C SER A 108 -16.68 -5.89 -3.62
N ARG A 109 -16.91 -4.65 -4.07
CA ARG A 109 -17.69 -4.40 -5.29
C ARG A 109 -16.88 -4.69 -6.55
N PHE A 110 -15.56 -4.61 -6.51
CA PHE A 110 -14.71 -5.02 -7.63
C PHE A 110 -14.66 -6.54 -7.73
N ASP A 111 -14.40 -7.19 -6.59
CA ASP A 111 -14.38 -8.65 -6.45
C ASP A 111 -15.35 -9.10 -5.34
N PRO A 112 -16.57 -9.55 -5.72
CA PRO A 112 -17.58 -10.03 -4.77
C PRO A 112 -17.17 -11.26 -3.96
N THR A 113 -16.12 -11.98 -4.36
CA THR A 113 -15.60 -13.11 -3.57
C THR A 113 -14.88 -12.63 -2.30
N GLY A 114 -14.58 -11.34 -2.21
CA GLY A 114 -13.82 -10.74 -1.13
C GLY A 114 -12.34 -11.11 -1.14
N LYS A 115 -11.84 -11.76 -2.20
CA LYS A 115 -10.46 -12.24 -2.30
C LYS A 115 -9.56 -11.21 -3.00
N TRP A 116 -9.40 -10.06 -2.36
CA TRP A 116 -8.50 -8.99 -2.82
C TRP A 116 -7.41 -8.70 -1.77
N ASN A 117 -6.31 -8.11 -2.22
CA ASN A 117 -5.21 -7.61 -1.39
C ASN A 117 -5.25 -6.09 -1.30
N HIS A 118 -4.70 -5.54 -0.22
CA HIS A 118 -4.50 -4.10 -0.06
C HIS A 118 -3.13 -3.83 0.54
N ILE A 119 -2.43 -2.86 -0.03
CA ILE A 119 -1.16 -2.35 0.51
C ILE A 119 -1.19 -0.83 0.52
N ASP A 120 -0.45 -0.22 1.43
CA ASP A 120 -0.16 1.21 1.40
C ASP A 120 1.26 1.44 0.87
N LEU A 121 1.45 2.52 0.10
CA LEU A 121 2.77 2.92 -0.42
C LEU A 121 3.76 3.28 0.70
N PHE A 122 3.26 3.91 1.77
CA PHE A 122 4.05 4.32 2.92
C PHE A 122 3.54 3.61 4.16
N ALA A 123 4.37 2.77 4.77
CA ALA A 123 4.04 2.06 6.00
C ALA A 123 4.08 2.96 7.25
N ILE A 124 3.55 4.19 7.15
CA ILE A 124 3.55 5.21 8.21
C ILE A 124 2.15 5.36 8.77
N ARG A 125 2.01 5.03 10.05
CA ARG A 125 0.75 5.13 10.79
C ARG A 125 0.46 6.57 11.11
N HIS A 126 -0.57 7.14 10.46
CA HIS A 126 -0.97 8.51 10.72
C HIS A 126 -2.43 8.76 10.38
N THR A 127 -3.16 9.43 11.27
CA THR A 127 -4.57 9.80 11.03
C THR A 127 -4.68 10.97 10.05
N ASN A 128 -3.73 11.91 10.08
CA ASN A 128 -3.74 13.07 9.20
C ASN A 128 -2.78 12.86 8.01
N GLN A 129 -3.34 12.50 6.86
CA GLN A 129 -2.56 12.33 5.63
C GLN A 129 -1.76 13.59 5.25
N SER A 130 -2.32 14.79 5.47
CA SER A 130 -1.67 16.04 5.07
C SER A 130 -0.35 16.29 5.82
N GLU A 131 -0.26 15.86 7.07
CA GLU A 131 0.98 15.93 7.86
C GLU A 131 2.04 14.99 7.32
N VAL A 132 1.68 13.75 6.93
CA VAL A 132 2.62 12.82 6.27
C VAL A 132 3.13 13.40 4.95
N VAL A 133 2.22 13.97 4.15
CA VAL A 133 2.56 14.59 2.87
C VAL A 133 3.53 15.75 3.05
N ALA A 134 3.29 16.62 4.03
CA ALA A 134 4.17 17.76 4.32
C ALA A 134 5.53 17.29 4.86
N ALA A 135 5.53 16.39 5.84
CA ALA A 135 6.73 15.88 6.50
C ALA A 135 7.66 15.12 5.56
N LEU A 136 7.11 14.37 4.60
CA LEU A 136 7.89 13.67 3.56
C LEU A 136 8.05 14.47 2.26
N ARG A 137 7.49 15.69 2.20
CA ARG A 137 7.50 16.57 1.03
C ARG A 137 7.01 15.87 -0.25
N LEU A 138 5.96 15.04 -0.14
CA LEU A 138 5.51 14.16 -1.24
C LEU A 138 4.96 14.89 -2.47
N ASN A 139 4.63 16.18 -2.34
CA ASN A 139 4.23 17.04 -3.45
C ASN A 139 5.41 17.71 -4.16
N GLU A 140 6.64 17.50 -3.67
CA GLU A 140 7.85 18.15 -4.15
C GLU A 140 8.83 17.13 -4.73
N ASP A 141 9.60 17.54 -5.73
CA ASP A 141 10.65 16.68 -6.32
C ASP A 141 11.69 16.23 -5.28
N ALA A 142 11.98 17.10 -4.31
CA ALA A 142 12.89 16.79 -3.22
C ALA A 142 12.38 15.64 -2.34
N GLY A 143 11.08 15.57 -2.07
CA GLY A 143 10.50 14.47 -1.29
C GLY A 143 10.50 13.16 -2.04
N PHE A 144 10.14 13.18 -3.33
CA PHE A 144 10.22 11.98 -4.17
C PHE A 144 11.66 11.46 -4.33
N SER A 145 12.64 12.37 -4.34
CA SER A 145 14.07 12.03 -4.39
C SER A 145 14.64 11.57 -3.04
N SER A 146 13.85 11.61 -1.95
CA SER A 146 14.30 11.12 -0.65
C SER A 146 14.57 9.62 -0.71
N PRO A 147 15.74 9.14 -0.24
CA PRO A 147 16.06 7.72 -0.20
C PRO A 147 15.00 6.88 0.55
N PHE A 148 14.42 7.43 1.62
CA PHE A 148 13.40 6.74 2.39
C PHE A 148 12.06 6.61 1.63
N VAL A 149 11.61 7.69 0.99
CA VAL A 149 10.40 7.70 0.16
C VAL A 149 10.55 6.74 -1.01
N ARG A 150 11.70 6.82 -1.71
CA ARG A 150 12.02 5.94 -2.84
C ARG A 150 12.05 4.47 -2.43
N ALA A 151 12.73 4.14 -1.32
CA ALA A 151 12.82 2.77 -0.83
C ALA A 151 11.45 2.19 -0.42
N GLN A 152 10.53 3.00 0.13
CA GLN A 152 9.16 2.57 0.42
C GLN A 152 8.38 2.24 -0.87
N VAL A 153 8.49 3.09 -1.90
CA VAL A 153 7.86 2.84 -3.21
C VAL A 153 8.44 1.58 -3.87
N GLU A 154 9.77 1.44 -3.87
CA GLU A 154 10.45 0.25 -4.41
C GLU A 154 10.06 -1.02 -3.65
N LEU A 155 9.91 -0.94 -2.32
CA LEU A 155 9.43 -2.05 -1.50
C LEU A 155 7.98 -2.43 -1.87
N ALA A 156 7.10 -1.45 -2.06
CA ALA A 156 5.73 -1.68 -2.50
C ALA A 156 5.71 -2.39 -3.86
N PHE A 157 6.52 -1.97 -4.83
CA PHE A 157 6.65 -2.64 -6.13
C PHE A 157 7.26 -4.03 -6.04
N SER A 158 8.23 -4.25 -5.15
CA SER A 158 8.75 -5.60 -4.85
C SER A 158 7.65 -6.50 -4.31
N LEU A 159 6.78 -5.99 -3.44
CA LEU A 159 5.64 -6.75 -2.94
C LEU A 159 4.61 -7.02 -4.06
N MET A 160 4.32 -6.04 -4.93
CA MET A 160 3.45 -6.26 -6.10
C MET A 160 3.98 -7.39 -7.00
N ALA A 161 5.29 -7.47 -7.20
CA ALA A 161 5.93 -8.53 -7.97
C ALA A 161 5.69 -9.92 -7.37
N GLU A 162 5.80 -10.06 -6.06
CA GLU A 162 5.54 -11.33 -5.36
C GLU A 162 4.04 -11.70 -5.35
N LEU A 163 3.16 -10.70 -5.27
CA LEU A 163 1.71 -10.92 -5.26
C LEU A 163 1.14 -11.27 -6.64
N HIS A 164 1.86 -11.02 -7.72
CA HIS A 164 1.42 -11.31 -9.10
C HIS A 164 -0.04 -10.86 -9.38
N PRO A 165 -0.42 -9.60 -9.09
CA PRO A 165 -1.80 -9.18 -9.22
C PRO A 165 -2.24 -9.21 -10.69
N PRO A 166 -3.48 -9.63 -11.00
CA PRO A 166 -4.02 -9.56 -12.35
C PRO A 166 -4.34 -8.11 -12.74
N ALA A 167 -4.60 -7.24 -11.77
CA ALA A 167 -4.74 -5.79 -11.97
C ALA A 167 -4.37 -5.04 -10.68
N VAL A 168 -3.95 -3.79 -10.83
CA VAL A 168 -3.64 -2.87 -9.72
C VAL A 168 -4.56 -1.66 -9.77
N VAL A 169 -5.21 -1.33 -8.65
CA VAL A 169 -6.07 -0.16 -8.51
C VAL A 169 -5.50 0.75 -7.42
N VAL A 170 -4.98 1.91 -7.82
CA VAL A 170 -4.49 2.93 -6.89
C VAL A 170 -5.65 3.80 -6.44
N VAL A 171 -6.03 3.69 -5.16
CA VAL A 171 -7.26 4.25 -4.58
C VAL A 171 -6.99 5.52 -3.76
N ASN A 172 -6.04 6.32 -4.24
CA ASN A 172 -5.66 7.60 -3.66
C ASN A 172 -5.10 8.51 -4.75
N ALA A 173 -5.54 9.77 -4.80
CA ALA A 173 -5.12 10.69 -5.86
C ALA A 173 -3.62 11.00 -5.80
N LEU A 174 -3.07 11.25 -4.60
CA LEU A 174 -1.64 11.48 -4.43
C LEU A 174 -0.85 10.19 -4.66
N GLY A 175 -1.33 9.06 -4.13
CA GLY A 175 -0.73 7.75 -4.42
C GLY A 175 -0.68 7.46 -5.92
N SER A 176 -1.72 7.85 -6.66
CA SER A 176 -1.75 7.73 -8.12
C SER A 176 -0.66 8.58 -8.78
N THR A 177 -0.48 9.83 -8.36
CA THR A 177 0.60 10.69 -8.86
C THR A 177 1.98 10.10 -8.59
N ILE A 178 2.21 9.59 -7.38
CA ILE A 178 3.50 8.98 -6.98
C ILE A 178 3.79 7.72 -7.80
N VAL A 179 2.81 6.83 -7.94
CA VAL A 179 2.96 5.59 -8.72
C VAL A 179 3.16 5.90 -10.21
N LYS A 180 2.39 6.83 -10.79
CA LYS A 180 2.57 7.26 -12.19
C LYS A 180 3.96 7.83 -12.42
N ARG A 181 4.44 8.70 -11.51
CA ARG A 181 5.79 9.27 -11.59
C ARG A 181 6.85 8.19 -11.56
N TYR A 182 6.76 7.27 -10.59
CA TYR A 182 7.70 6.15 -10.49
C TYR A 182 7.73 5.29 -11.76
N LEU A 183 6.55 4.95 -12.31
CA LEU A 183 6.45 4.16 -13.53
C LEU A 183 6.99 4.90 -14.76
N ASN A 184 6.75 6.21 -14.88
CA ASN A 184 7.31 7.05 -15.94
C ASN A 184 8.85 7.11 -15.89
N GLU A 185 9.45 7.12 -14.69
CA GLU A 185 10.90 7.06 -14.53
C GLU A 185 11.49 5.72 -15.01
N GLN A 186 10.75 4.62 -14.84
CA GLN A 186 11.17 3.29 -15.31
C GLN A 186 10.91 3.09 -16.81
N ASN A 187 9.84 3.69 -17.32
CA ASN A 187 9.43 3.62 -18.72
C ASN A 187 8.87 4.98 -19.15
N PRO A 188 9.64 5.82 -19.86
CA PRO A 188 9.18 7.13 -20.32
C PRO A 188 7.96 7.10 -21.25
N ASN A 189 7.64 5.94 -21.84
CA ASN A 189 6.46 5.74 -22.67
C ASN A 189 5.28 5.13 -21.88
N PHE A 190 5.28 5.25 -20.56
CA PHE A 190 4.17 4.82 -19.72
C PHE A 190 2.99 5.79 -19.86
N ASP A 191 2.05 5.44 -20.73
CA ASP A 191 0.86 6.26 -21.00
C ASP A 191 -0.43 5.42 -20.95
N LEU A 192 -1.55 6.12 -20.99
CA LEU A 192 -2.87 5.54 -21.13
C LEU A 192 -2.95 4.83 -22.49
N ASP A 193 -3.37 3.58 -22.48
CA ASP A 193 -3.68 2.87 -23.72
C ASP A 193 -5.10 3.26 -24.15
N ASP A 194 -5.22 4.00 -25.26
CA ASP A 194 -6.50 4.51 -25.78
C ASP A 194 -7.47 3.40 -26.19
N GLU A 195 -6.98 2.20 -26.54
CA GLU A 195 -7.82 1.07 -26.91
C GLU A 195 -8.47 0.43 -25.68
N THR A 196 -7.68 0.29 -24.61
CA THR A 196 -8.13 -0.43 -23.41
C THR A 196 -8.64 0.50 -22.29
N GLY A 197 -8.24 1.76 -22.31
CA GLY A 197 -8.59 2.80 -21.34
C GLY A 197 -7.85 2.71 -20.00
N PHE A 198 -6.79 1.91 -19.88
CA PHE A 198 -5.98 1.81 -18.67
C PHE A 198 -4.49 1.81 -19.00
N TYR A 199 -3.65 1.87 -17.97
CA TYR A 199 -2.19 1.93 -18.16
C TYR A 199 -1.59 0.53 -18.11
N TRP A 200 -0.66 0.22 -19.00
CA TRP A 200 0.10 -1.03 -18.93
C TRP A 200 1.45 -0.81 -18.28
N SER A 201 1.79 -1.64 -17.30
CA SER A 201 3.13 -1.63 -16.70
C SER A 201 3.67 -3.05 -16.50
N PRO A 202 4.97 -3.30 -16.76
CA PRO A 202 5.59 -4.56 -16.41
C PRO A 202 5.77 -4.67 -14.90
N ILE A 203 5.16 -5.68 -14.28
CA ILE A 203 5.51 -6.14 -12.94
C ILE A 203 6.11 -7.54 -13.07
N ASN A 204 7.39 -7.69 -12.71
CA ASN A 204 8.12 -8.95 -12.83
C ASN A 204 8.02 -9.58 -14.24
N GLY A 205 8.17 -8.74 -15.28
CA GLY A 205 8.08 -9.16 -16.68
C GLY A 205 6.66 -9.43 -17.21
N ARG A 206 5.61 -9.34 -16.37
CA ARG A 206 4.21 -9.50 -16.78
C ARG A 206 3.57 -8.14 -17.03
N ARG A 207 2.80 -8.01 -18.12
CA ARG A 207 1.99 -6.81 -18.37
C ARG A 207 0.79 -6.80 -17.42
N VAL A 208 0.77 -5.84 -16.50
CA VAL A 208 -0.31 -5.67 -15.53
C VAL A 208 -1.04 -4.35 -15.82
N PRO A 209 -2.38 -4.35 -15.85
CA PRO A 209 -3.18 -3.15 -16.00
C PRO A 209 -3.21 -2.37 -14.68
N PHE A 210 -2.97 -1.07 -14.78
CA PHE A 210 -3.02 -0.11 -13.68
C PHE A 210 -4.20 0.85 -13.88
N PHE A 211 -4.97 0.99 -12.80
CA PHE A 211 -6.07 1.93 -12.69
C PHE A 211 -5.74 2.97 -11.64
N PHE A 212 -5.85 4.24 -12.00
CA PHE A 212 -5.56 5.36 -11.11
C PHE A 212 -6.85 6.07 -10.77
N SER A 213 -7.11 6.24 -9.47
CA SER A 213 -8.33 6.84 -8.97
C SER A 213 -8.08 7.73 -7.75
N GLY A 214 -9.10 8.52 -7.41
CA GLY A 214 -9.20 9.14 -6.10
C GLY A 214 -9.51 8.11 -5.01
N MET A 215 -9.87 8.61 -3.83
CA MET A 215 -10.36 7.71 -2.78
C MET A 215 -11.70 7.10 -3.19
N LEU A 216 -11.92 5.83 -2.84
CA LEU A 216 -13.22 5.18 -3.05
C LEU A 216 -14.23 5.51 -1.95
N THR A 217 -13.75 6.03 -0.82
CA THR A 217 -14.55 6.43 0.34
C THR A 217 -13.98 7.69 0.99
N GLY A 218 -14.75 8.33 1.88
CA GLY A 218 -14.34 9.56 2.57
C GLY A 218 -14.85 10.83 1.89
N GLN A 219 -14.45 11.99 2.43
CA GLN A 219 -15.02 13.29 2.07
C GLN A 219 -14.80 13.69 0.60
N ARG A 220 -13.71 13.21 -0.01
CA ARG A 220 -13.36 13.45 -1.42
C ARG A 220 -13.39 12.15 -2.22
N ALA A 221 -14.33 11.26 -1.89
CA ALA A 221 -14.54 10.05 -2.66
C ALA A 221 -14.96 10.41 -4.10
N ILE A 222 -14.60 9.56 -5.05
CA ILE A 222 -15.15 9.64 -6.40
C ILE A 222 -16.69 9.50 -6.35
N ASP A 223 -17.39 10.13 -7.28
CA ASP A 223 -18.84 10.02 -7.36
C ASP A 223 -19.28 8.58 -7.68
N ASN A 224 -20.52 8.24 -7.33
CA ASN A 224 -21.04 6.88 -7.47
C ASN A 224 -20.98 6.36 -8.92
N HIS A 225 -21.18 7.21 -9.93
CA HIS A 225 -21.16 6.80 -11.32
C HIS A 225 -19.72 6.62 -11.83
N SER A 226 -18.77 7.45 -11.39
CA SER A 226 -17.35 7.21 -11.65
C SER A 226 -16.87 5.91 -10.99
N LEU A 227 -17.35 5.60 -9.78
CA LEU A 227 -17.07 4.33 -9.13
C LEU A 227 -17.65 3.13 -9.89
N GLU A 228 -18.90 3.23 -10.37
CA GLU A 228 -19.52 2.20 -11.21
C GLU A 228 -18.73 1.94 -12.49
N ARG A 229 -18.29 3.00 -13.18
CA ARG A 229 -17.44 2.90 -14.37
C ARG A 229 -16.10 2.24 -14.05
N LEU A 230 -15.43 2.65 -12.97
CA LEU A 230 -14.16 2.06 -12.56
C LEU A 230 -14.29 0.56 -12.23
N ILE A 231 -15.35 0.16 -11.51
CA ILE A 231 -15.64 -1.25 -11.23
C ILE A 231 -15.84 -2.05 -12.52
N TRP A 232 -16.67 -1.52 -13.43
CA TRP A 232 -16.92 -2.16 -14.72
C TRP A 232 -15.63 -2.32 -15.52
N HIS A 233 -14.79 -1.28 -15.54
CA HIS A 233 -13.56 -1.23 -16.32
C HIS A 233 -12.51 -2.22 -15.81
N VAL A 234 -12.31 -2.28 -14.49
CA VAL A 234 -11.41 -3.27 -13.86
C VAL A 234 -11.88 -4.69 -14.19
N ARG A 235 -13.18 -4.98 -14.03
CA ARG A 235 -13.73 -6.30 -14.36
C ARG A 235 -13.55 -6.65 -15.84
N ARG A 236 -13.73 -5.68 -16.74
CA ARG A 236 -13.52 -5.89 -18.18
C ARG A 236 -12.06 -6.24 -18.49
N ALA A 237 -11.10 -5.59 -17.85
CA ALA A 237 -9.67 -5.88 -18.01
C ALA A 237 -9.29 -7.27 -17.52
N LEU A 238 -9.85 -7.70 -16.37
CA LEU A 238 -9.64 -9.05 -15.84
C LEU A 238 -10.16 -10.14 -16.81
N THR A 239 -11.28 -9.89 -17.49
CA THR A 239 -11.77 -10.80 -18.53
C THR A 239 -10.90 -10.78 -19.78
N PHE A 240 -10.41 -9.60 -20.20
CA PHE A 240 -9.56 -9.46 -21.38
C PHE A 240 -8.27 -10.29 -21.26
N GLN A 241 -7.65 -10.30 -20.08
CA GLN A 241 -6.45 -11.10 -19.79
C GLN A 241 -6.69 -12.62 -19.76
N ALA A 242 -7.92 -13.07 -19.53
CA ALA A 242 -8.23 -14.51 -19.54
C ALA A 242 -8.35 -15.07 -20.97
N THR A 243 -8.48 -14.20 -21.97
CA THR A 243 -8.71 -14.55 -23.38
C THR A 243 -7.53 -14.27 -24.30
N ALA A 244 -6.49 -13.59 -23.80
CA ALA A 244 -5.28 -13.21 -24.53
C ALA A 244 -4.09 -14.10 -24.11
#